data_AF-A0A1F4MPU3-F1
#
_entry.id   AF-A0A1F4MPU3-F1
#
_cell.length_a   1.000
_cell.length_b   1.000
_cell.length_c   1.000
_cell.angle_alpha   90.00
_cell.angle_beta   90.00
_cell.angle_gamma   90.00
#
_symmetry.space_group_name_H-M   'P 1'
#
loop_
_entity.id
_entity.type
_entity.pdbx_description
1 polymer ?
#
loop_
_entity_poly.entity_id
_entity_poly.type
_entity_poly.pdbx_seq_one_letter_code
_entity_poly.pdbx_strand_id
1 'polypeptide(L)'
;METVYLPLQLAPSTLNQPILPNWSFNLFNVNVGASSNASIEQKALQTVGSYGKQIGHLAEALELIIGKLQLLESKELTKAEKDTLRIFLGDVSAIRKIKAAEGAES
;
A
#
# COMPACT_ATOMS: atom_id res chain seq x y z
N MET A 1 -2.82 -48.97 -43.67
CA MET A 1 -3.21 -48.58 -42.30
C MET A 1 -2.34 -47.39 -41.94
N GLU A 2 -2.91 -46.21 -41.76
CA GLU A 2 -2.16 -45.04 -41.30
C GLU A 2 -2.21 -44.94 -39.78
N THR A 3 -1.06 -44.75 -39.15
CA THR A 3 -0.93 -44.57 -37.70
C THR A 3 -0.99 -43.08 -37.35
N VAL A 4 -2.17 -42.60 -36.96
CA VAL A 4 -2.35 -41.21 -36.52
C VAL A 4 -1.64 -40.99 -35.18
N TYR A 5 -0.61 -40.15 -35.19
CA TYR A 5 0.12 -39.77 -33.98
C TYR A 5 -0.62 -38.63 -33.26
N LEU A 6 -1.14 -38.90 -32.06
CA LEU A 6 -1.74 -37.89 -31.17
C LEU A 6 -0.70 -37.42 -30.15
N PRO A 7 -0.16 -36.19 -30.26
CA PRO A 7 0.77 -35.67 -29.26
C PRO A 7 0.01 -35.34 -27.97
N LEU A 8 0.18 -36.18 -26.94
CA LEU A 8 -0.32 -35.92 -25.58
C LEU A 8 0.49 -34.80 -24.91
N GLN A 9 0.16 -33.55 -25.26
CA GLN A 9 0.78 -32.36 -24.69
C GLN A 9 0.21 -32.07 -23.28
N LEU A 10 0.68 -32.83 -22.30
CA LEU A 10 0.21 -32.82 -20.91
C LEU A 10 0.65 -31.59 -20.08
N ALA A 11 1.35 -30.62 -20.67
CA ALA A 11 1.80 -29.41 -20.02
C ALA A 11 1.24 -28.15 -20.74
N PRO A 12 0.67 -27.17 -20.01
CA PRO A 12 0.12 -25.97 -20.63
C PRO A 12 1.22 -25.11 -21.26
N SER A 13 0.93 -24.50 -22.41
CA SER A 13 1.86 -23.64 -23.16
C SER A 13 2.12 -22.28 -22.52
N THR A 14 1.34 -21.90 -21.50
CA THR A 14 1.53 -20.69 -20.70
C THR A 14 1.34 -20.99 -19.22
N LEU A 15 2.21 -20.41 -18.38
CA LEU A 15 2.12 -20.47 -16.92
C LEU A 15 1.84 -19.06 -16.37
N ASN A 16 0.60 -18.82 -15.96
CA ASN A 16 0.23 -17.55 -15.32
C ASN A 16 0.45 -17.66 -13.80
N GLN A 17 1.64 -17.28 -13.34
CA GLN A 17 2.05 -17.31 -11.93
C GLN A 17 2.17 -15.88 -11.39
N PRO A 18 1.12 -15.32 -10.75
CA PRO A 18 1.17 -13.96 -10.19
C PRO A 18 2.21 -13.87 -9.07
N ILE A 19 3.15 -12.92 -9.19
CA ILE A 19 4.41 -12.86 -8.42
C ILE A 19 4.21 -12.42 -6.96
N LEU A 20 3.20 -11.59 -6.67
CA LEU A 20 2.88 -11.10 -5.32
C LEU A 20 1.41 -11.37 -5.01
N PRO A 21 0.95 -12.60 -4.84
CA PRO A 21 -0.46 -12.81 -5.13
C PRO A 21 -1.50 -12.41 -4.05
N ASN A 22 -1.33 -11.53 -3.03
CA ASN A 22 -2.37 -11.35 -1.95
C ASN A 22 -3.30 -10.11 -2.00
N TRP A 23 -2.98 -9.11 -2.82
CA TRP A 23 -3.47 -7.74 -2.63
C TRP A 23 -4.83 -7.49 -3.31
N SER A 24 -5.84 -8.18 -2.77
CA SER A 24 -7.24 -8.12 -3.17
C SER A 24 -7.92 -6.80 -2.75
N PHE A 25 -7.87 -5.79 -3.61
CA PHE A 25 -8.87 -4.71 -3.57
C PHE A 25 -10.25 -5.27 -3.94
N ASN A 26 -11.31 -4.77 -3.28
CA ASN A 26 -12.65 -5.34 -3.38
C ASN A 26 -13.10 -5.51 -4.85
N LEU A 27 -13.74 -6.65 -5.14
CA LEU A 27 -14.18 -7.18 -6.44
C LEU A 27 -13.15 -8.04 -7.23
N PHE A 28 -11.86 -8.08 -6.91
CA PHE A 28 -10.91 -9.00 -7.55
C PHE A 28 -10.10 -9.82 -6.55
N ASN A 29 -10.11 -11.15 -6.72
CA ASN A 29 -9.51 -12.11 -5.79
C ASN A 29 -8.01 -12.31 -6.06
N VAL A 30 -7.21 -12.24 -5.01
CA VAL A 30 -5.75 -12.27 -5.04
C VAL A 30 -5.33 -13.06 -3.77
N ASN A 31 -4.77 -14.27 -3.96
CA ASN A 31 -4.35 -15.28 -2.97
C ASN A 31 -2.78 -15.46 -2.82
N VAL A 32 -2.09 -14.86 -1.82
CA VAL A 32 -0.70 -15.27 -1.46
C VAL A 32 -0.73 -16.63 -0.78
N GLY A 33 0.13 -17.53 -1.26
CA GLY A 33 0.33 -18.83 -0.63
C GLY A 33 0.81 -18.72 0.82
N ALA A 34 0.23 -19.56 1.67
CA ALA A 34 0.68 -19.85 3.04
C ALA A 34 0.58 -18.70 4.08
N SER A 35 -0.46 -17.87 4.03
CA SER A 35 -0.95 -17.22 5.26
C SER A 35 -1.48 -18.30 6.21
N SER A 36 -0.85 -18.46 7.37
CA SER A 36 -1.17 -19.54 8.33
C SER A 36 -2.47 -19.33 9.09
N ASN A 37 -3.08 -18.13 9.03
CA ASN A 37 -4.44 -17.90 9.47
C ASN A 37 -5.03 -16.61 8.85
N ALA A 38 -5.74 -16.72 7.72
CA ALA A 38 -6.49 -15.61 7.11
C ALA A 38 -7.51 -14.99 8.09
N SER A 39 -8.00 -15.78 9.06
CA SER A 39 -8.75 -15.35 10.25
C SER A 39 -8.13 -14.13 10.95
N ILE A 40 -6.80 -14.18 11.13
CA ILE A 40 -6.02 -13.20 11.89
C ILE A 40 -5.71 -11.98 11.02
N GLU A 41 -5.36 -12.13 9.75
CA GLU A 41 -5.15 -10.99 8.84
C GLU A 41 -6.44 -10.17 8.67
N GLN A 42 -7.57 -10.83 8.40
CA GLN A 42 -8.86 -10.15 8.25
C GLN A 42 -9.27 -9.44 9.55
N LYS A 43 -9.05 -10.08 10.71
CA LYS A 43 -9.30 -9.47 12.03
C LYS A 43 -8.34 -8.32 12.33
N ALA A 44 -7.07 -8.40 11.94
CA ALA A 44 -6.10 -7.31 12.12
C ALA A 44 -6.48 -6.08 11.27
N LEU A 45 -6.83 -6.29 10.01
CA LEU A 45 -7.32 -5.23 9.11
C LEU A 45 -8.60 -4.56 9.64
N GLN A 46 -9.52 -5.32 10.22
CA GLN A 46 -10.73 -4.80 10.87
C GLN A 46 -10.47 -4.09 12.20
N THR A 47 -9.56 -4.61 13.04
CA THR A 47 -9.36 -4.13 14.42
C THR A 47 -8.39 -2.95 14.51
N VAL A 48 -7.31 -2.96 13.72
CA VAL A 48 -6.28 -1.89 13.70
C VAL A 48 -6.56 -0.84 12.62
N GLY A 49 -7.42 -1.20 11.65
CA GLY A 49 -7.61 -0.43 10.42
C GLY A 49 -6.52 -0.70 9.38
N SER A 50 -6.81 -0.35 8.13
CA SER A 50 -5.89 -0.59 7.00
C SER A 50 -4.54 0.09 7.19
N TYR A 51 -3.49 -0.45 6.56
CA TYR A 51 -2.14 0.13 6.60
C TYR A 51 -2.13 1.61 6.14
N GLY A 52 -2.98 1.99 5.18
CA GLY A 52 -3.14 3.40 4.76
C GLY A 52 -3.72 4.33 5.83
N LYS A 53 -4.48 3.81 6.81
CA LYS A 53 -4.91 4.57 8.00
C LYS A 53 -3.75 4.72 8.99
N GLN A 54 -2.99 3.65 9.22
CA GLN A 54 -1.82 3.64 10.11
C GLN A 54 -0.74 4.63 9.62
N ILE A 55 -0.44 4.63 8.31
CA ILE A 55 0.46 5.61 7.67
C ILE A 55 -0.08 7.04 7.80
N GLY A 56 -1.40 7.22 7.69
CA GLY A 56 -2.05 8.52 7.93
C GLY A 56 -1.81 9.07 9.35
N HIS A 57 -2.01 8.24 10.38
CA HIS A 57 -1.74 8.63 11.76
C HIS A 57 -0.26 8.95 12.01
N LEU A 58 0.66 8.18 11.41
CA LEU A 58 2.10 8.46 11.49
C LEU A 58 2.46 9.79 10.83
N ALA A 59 1.83 10.10 9.69
CA ALA A 59 2.04 11.36 8.98
C ALA A 59 1.54 12.58 9.79
N GLU A 60 0.34 12.47 10.38
CA GLU A 60 -0.25 13.50 11.25
C GLU A 60 0.58 13.71 12.53
N ALA A 61 1.10 12.64 13.13
CA ALA A 61 1.98 12.73 14.30
C ALA A 61 3.31 13.43 13.96
N LEU A 62 3.91 13.13 12.80
CA LEU A 62 5.16 13.75 12.37
C LEU A 62 4.98 15.22 12.00
N GLU A 63 3.89 15.59 11.30
CA GLU A 63 3.53 17.00 11.04
C GLU A 63 3.37 17.80 12.34
N LEU A 64 2.67 17.23 13.34
CA LEU A 64 2.50 17.87 14.65
C LEU A 64 3.84 18.11 15.36
N ILE A 65 4.80 17.18 15.23
CA ILE A 65 6.16 17.32 15.79
C ILE A 65 6.95 18.40 15.03
N ILE A 66 6.92 18.39 13.69
CA ILE A 66 7.58 19.41 12.85
C ILE A 66 7.09 20.82 13.20
N GLY A 67 5.77 20.98 13.39
CA GLY A 67 5.15 22.23 13.79
C GLY A 67 5.51 22.65 15.23
N LYS A 68 5.36 21.75 16.22
CA LYS A 68 5.63 22.07 17.63
C LYS A 68 7.10 22.38 17.92
N LEU A 69 8.03 21.74 17.24
CA LEU A 69 9.47 21.97 17.40
C LEU A 69 10.03 23.00 16.40
N GLN A 70 9.18 23.60 15.57
CA GLN A 70 9.55 24.60 14.54
C GLN A 70 10.73 24.14 13.67
N LEU A 71 10.76 22.86 13.27
CA LEU A 71 11.94 22.23 12.66
C LEU A 71 12.38 22.90 11.34
N LEU A 72 11.43 23.48 10.60
CA LEU A 72 11.74 24.25 9.38
C LEU A 72 12.53 25.54 9.67
N GLU A 73 12.44 26.08 10.88
CA GLU A 73 13.13 27.30 11.32
C GLU A 73 14.37 27.01 12.18
N SER A 74 14.46 25.82 12.81
CA SER A 74 15.60 25.40 13.64
C SER A 74 16.96 25.61 12.96
N LYS A 75 17.96 26.06 13.72
CA LYS A 75 19.34 26.24 13.21
C LYS A 75 20.15 24.94 13.18
N GLU A 76 19.63 23.88 13.78
CA GLU A 76 20.31 22.58 13.92
C GLU A 76 20.18 21.73 12.64
N LEU A 77 19.10 21.93 11.88
CA LEU A 77 18.81 21.22 10.63
C LEU A 77 19.41 21.95 9.43
N THR A 78 20.12 21.20 8.59
CA THR A 78 20.64 21.67 7.31
C THR A 78 19.51 22.02 6.34
N LYS A 79 19.85 22.75 5.26
CA LYS A 79 18.89 23.03 4.19
C LYS A 79 18.29 21.74 3.60
N ALA A 80 19.09 20.70 3.38
CA ALA A 80 18.64 19.45 2.75
C ALA A 80 17.61 18.69 3.61
N GLU A 81 17.79 18.68 4.93
CA GLU A 81 16.83 18.07 5.87
C GLU A 81 15.53 18.88 5.91
N LYS A 82 15.61 20.22 5.95
CA LYS A 82 14.43 21.10 5.86
C LYS A 82 13.69 20.97 4.53
N ASP A 83 14.41 20.79 3.42
CA ASP A 83 13.83 20.56 2.11
C ASP A 83 13.09 19.21 2.08
N THR A 84 13.68 18.15 2.66
CA THR A 84 13.01 16.85 2.88
C THR A 84 11.73 16.97 3.71
N LEU A 85 11.77 17.71 4.83
CA LEU A 85 10.58 17.92 5.67
C LEU A 85 9.47 18.69 4.93
N ARG A 86 9.81 19.65 4.06
CA ARG A 86 8.80 20.37 3.24
C ARG A 86 8.20 19.52 2.13
N ILE A 87 8.97 18.60 1.52
CA ILE A 87 8.44 17.62 0.56
C ILE A 87 7.39 16.74 1.25
N PHE A 88 7.76 16.15 2.40
CA PHE A 88 6.85 15.33 3.21
C PHE A 88 5.55 16.07 3.59
N LEU A 89 5.62 17.31 4.06
CA LEU A 89 4.43 18.11 4.37
C LEU A 89 3.57 18.42 3.13
N GLY A 90 4.20 18.58 1.96
CA GLY A 90 3.54 18.71 0.67
C GLY A 90 2.76 17.45 0.27
N ASP A 91 3.39 16.28 0.40
CA ASP A 91 2.78 14.98 0.09
C ASP A 91 1.59 14.69 0.99
N VAL A 92 1.73 14.92 2.31
CA VAL A 92 0.63 14.77 3.28
C VAL A 92 -0.52 15.73 2.96
N SER A 93 -0.21 16.97 2.56
CA SER A 93 -1.21 17.95 2.13
C SER A 93 -1.91 17.56 0.82
N ALA A 94 -1.21 16.90 -0.11
CA ALA A 94 -1.80 16.38 -1.34
C ALA A 94 -2.74 15.19 -1.07
N ILE A 95 -2.30 14.24 -0.24
CA ILE A 95 -3.11 13.08 0.19
C ILE A 95 -4.40 13.54 0.90
N ARG A 96 -4.34 14.58 1.73
CA ARG A 96 -5.55 15.18 2.34
C ARG A 96 -6.51 15.74 1.30
N LYS A 97 -6.03 16.43 0.27
CA LYS A 97 -6.89 16.98 -0.80
C LYS A 97 -7.61 15.89 -1.57
N ILE A 98 -6.92 14.78 -1.89
CA ILE A 98 -7.52 13.61 -2.55
C ILE A 98 -8.62 13.01 -1.66
N LYS A 99 -8.30 12.69 -0.39
CA LYS A 99 -9.29 12.15 0.57
C LYS A 99 -10.48 13.09 0.82
N ALA A 100 -10.26 14.41 0.79
CA ALA A 100 -11.33 15.39 0.97
C ALA A 100 -12.22 15.56 -0.27
N ALA A 101 -11.72 15.26 -1.47
CA ALA A 101 -12.53 15.19 -2.67
C ALA A 101 -13.36 13.90 -2.69
N GLU A 102 -12.72 12.73 -2.55
CA GLU A 102 -13.40 11.43 -2.54
C GLU A 102 -14.43 11.32 -1.39
N GLY A 103 -14.07 11.82 -0.21
CA GLY A 103 -14.94 11.84 0.98
C GLY A 103 -16.05 12.90 0.97
N ALA A 104 -16.15 13.72 -0.09
CA ALA A 104 -17.26 14.65 -0.30
C ALA A 104 -18.31 14.12 -1.30
N GLU A 105 -18.05 12.98 -1.94
CA GLU A 105 -18.94 12.31 -2.90
C GLU A 105 -19.61 11.05 -2.29
N SER A 106 -19.62 10.91 -0.95
CA SER A 106 -20.17 9.77 -0.19
C SER A 106 -21.19 10.19 0.86
#